data_AF-A0A412G148-F1
#
_entry.id   AF-A0A412G148-F1
#
_cell.length_a   1.000
_cell.length_b   1.000
_cell.length_c   1.000
_cell.angle_alpha   90.00
_cell.angle_beta   90.00
_cell.angle_gamma   90.00
#
_symmetry.space_group_name_H-M   'P 1'
#
loop_
_entity.id
_entity.type
_entity.pdbx_description
1 polymer ?
#
loop_
_entity_poly.entity_id
_entity_poly.type
_entity_poly.pdbx_seq_one_letter_code
_entity_poly.pdbx_strand_id
1 'polypeptide(L)'
;MDKSNFQQYKQAKTISEQLQYLNEQKRVQFNEMNKEIAGNKLLEYNYINVITPFKHQFAKLNSKKEVEKVNGKHVYERDIEFQEYYNFFINERKSYPIIITNILDFEIHFKTSVAYNVLTNYEIQDSNQLELFLDKLNLKFAFLTSKYKKNRIEHMSNRINALKKDIFKYADVYCFFDRMSLGDMLTVFTCLDNSMQNRIFQDLKKFQMTFNVDKVPDFIDKVFCLVSIRNCVMHCNSLEILIRFYNPKTHELRKISDRKKYLNMIKNLNIEKTHDQS
;
A
#
# COMPACT_ATOMS: atom_id res chain seq x y z
N MET A 1 7.61 17.56 32.99
CA MET A 1 7.43 16.82 31.73
C MET A 1 6.38 17.53 30.91
N ASP A 2 6.80 18.09 29.78
CA ASP A 2 5.90 18.75 28.83
C ASP A 2 4.89 17.71 28.29
N LYS A 3 3.60 17.89 28.60
CA LYS A 3 2.53 16.95 28.25
C LYS A 3 2.08 17.06 26.79
N SER A 4 2.75 17.89 25.99
CA SER A 4 2.40 18.19 24.59
C SER A 4 2.43 16.96 23.65
N ASN A 5 3.02 15.83 24.05
CA ASN A 5 3.05 14.58 23.29
C ASN A 5 2.59 13.33 24.08
N PHE A 6 1.71 13.47 25.09
CA PHE A 6 1.18 12.30 25.81
C PHE A 6 -0.04 11.70 25.09
N GLN A 7 0.13 10.53 24.46
CA GLN A 7 -0.97 9.76 23.89
C GLN A 7 -1.35 8.59 24.82
N GLN A 8 -2.57 8.62 25.36
CA GLN A 8 -3.11 7.50 26.13
C GLN A 8 -3.69 6.45 25.17
N TYR A 9 -3.08 5.26 25.16
CA TYR A 9 -3.58 4.13 24.37
C TYR A 9 -4.71 3.40 25.10
N LYS A 10 -5.53 2.69 24.32
CA LYS A 10 -6.49 1.72 24.89
C LYS A 10 -5.72 0.56 25.52
N GLN A 11 -6.19 0.09 26.66
CA GLN A 11 -5.64 -1.09 27.31
C GLN A 11 -5.72 -2.31 26.38
N ALA A 12 -4.61 -3.06 26.30
CA ALA A 12 -4.55 -4.31 25.57
C ALA A 12 -5.51 -5.33 26.19
N LYS A 13 -6.05 -6.22 25.35
CA LYS A 13 -6.94 -7.31 25.76
C LYS A 13 -6.27 -8.65 25.49
N THR A 14 -6.34 -9.55 26.45
CA THR A 14 -6.09 -10.98 26.28
C THR A 14 -7.05 -11.58 25.24
N ILE A 15 -6.74 -12.78 24.72
CA ILE A 15 -7.61 -13.47 23.77
C ILE A 15 -9.00 -13.72 24.37
N SER A 16 -9.08 -14.15 25.64
CA SER A 16 -10.35 -14.35 26.33
C SER A 16 -11.18 -13.07 26.41
N GLU A 17 -10.57 -11.93 26.77
CA GLU A 17 -11.26 -10.63 26.79
C GLU A 17 -11.68 -10.17 25.39
N GLN A 18 -10.91 -10.49 24.35
CA GLN A 18 -11.30 -10.21 22.97
C GLN A 18 -12.54 -11.03 22.56
N LEU A 19 -12.56 -12.33 22.84
CA LEU A 19 -13.68 -13.22 22.53
C LEU A 19 -14.94 -12.81 23.32
N GLN A 20 -14.80 -12.47 24.60
CA GLN A 20 -15.90 -11.94 25.41
C GLN A 20 -16.43 -10.64 24.83
N TYR A 21 -15.54 -9.70 24.48
CA TYR A 21 -15.93 -8.44 23.85
C TYR A 21 -16.67 -8.64 22.51
N LEU A 22 -16.21 -9.60 21.69
CA LEU A 22 -16.88 -9.97 20.44
C LEU A 22 -18.30 -10.49 20.70
N ASN A 23 -18.48 -11.36 21.69
CA ASN A 23 -19.79 -11.91 22.03
C ASN A 23 -20.74 -10.82 22.56
N GLU A 24 -20.33 -10.10 23.61
CA GLU A 24 -21.19 -9.17 24.34
C GLU A 24 -21.47 -7.88 23.58
N GLN A 25 -20.46 -7.32 22.89
CA GLN A 25 -20.55 -5.99 22.30
C GLN A 25 -20.78 -6.00 20.80
N LYS A 26 -20.56 -7.14 20.15
CA LYS A 26 -20.65 -7.30 18.69
C LYS A 26 -21.57 -8.44 18.26
N ARG A 27 -22.24 -9.10 19.21
CA ARG A 27 -23.17 -10.21 18.98
C ARG A 27 -22.53 -11.36 18.19
N VAL A 28 -21.23 -11.58 18.39
CA VAL A 28 -20.51 -12.65 17.70
C VAL A 28 -20.70 -13.97 18.43
N GLN A 29 -21.18 -14.98 17.71
CA GLN A 29 -21.36 -16.33 18.20
C GLN A 29 -20.24 -17.26 17.71
N PHE A 30 -20.11 -18.39 18.39
CA PHE A 30 -19.02 -19.35 18.23
C PHE A 30 -19.58 -20.76 18.02
N ASN A 31 -20.66 -20.88 17.24
CA ASN A 31 -21.37 -22.15 17.04
C ASN A 31 -20.66 -22.99 15.96
N GLU A 32 -20.27 -22.37 14.85
CA GLU A 32 -19.53 -23.05 13.77
C GLU A 32 -18.04 -23.22 14.12
N MET A 33 -17.45 -22.17 14.67
CA MET A 33 -16.07 -22.16 15.16
C MET A 33 -16.10 -21.91 16.66
N ASN A 34 -15.77 -22.93 17.45
CA ASN A 34 -15.77 -22.81 18.90
C ASN A 34 -14.76 -21.74 19.38
N LYS A 35 -14.91 -21.31 20.65
CA LYS A 35 -14.09 -20.22 21.22
C LYS A 35 -12.59 -20.52 21.20
N GLU A 36 -12.18 -21.77 21.35
CA GLU A 36 -10.78 -22.18 21.32
C GLU A 36 -10.17 -21.98 19.93
N ILE A 37 -10.82 -22.51 18.89
CA ILE A 37 -10.37 -22.36 17.51
C ILE A 37 -10.41 -20.89 17.10
N ALA A 38 -11.47 -20.15 17.44
CA ALA A 38 -11.57 -18.73 17.17
C ALA A 38 -10.46 -17.93 17.87
N GLY A 39 -10.15 -18.27 19.13
CA GLY A 39 -9.05 -17.71 19.90
C GLY A 39 -7.70 -17.95 19.22
N ASN A 40 -7.46 -19.17 18.75
CA ASN A 40 -6.25 -19.51 17.99
C ASN A 40 -6.14 -18.69 16.69
N LYS A 41 -7.25 -18.45 15.98
CA LYS A 41 -7.25 -17.59 14.78
C LYS A 41 -6.98 -16.12 15.08
N LEU A 42 -7.47 -15.61 16.21
CA LEU A 42 -7.12 -14.26 16.67
C LEU A 42 -5.65 -14.14 17.08
N LEU A 43 -5.07 -15.19 17.65
CA LEU A 43 -3.64 -15.26 17.96
C LEU A 43 -2.78 -15.32 16.69
N GLU A 44 -3.18 -16.17 15.73
CA GLU A 44 -2.45 -16.42 14.48
C GLU A 44 -2.45 -15.19 13.54
N TYR A 45 -3.59 -14.52 13.40
CA TYR A 45 -3.76 -13.47 12.38
C TYR A 45 -4.01 -12.06 12.93
N ASN A 46 -4.13 -11.92 14.24
CA ASN A 46 -4.46 -10.68 14.94
C ASN A 46 -5.89 -10.16 14.67
N TYR A 47 -6.57 -9.74 15.74
CA TYR A 47 -7.88 -9.08 15.72
C TYR A 47 -7.98 -7.93 14.71
N ILE A 48 -6.89 -7.18 14.50
CA ILE A 48 -6.87 -6.04 13.56
C ILE A 48 -7.05 -6.47 12.09
N ASN A 49 -6.70 -7.71 11.74
CA ASN A 49 -6.88 -8.24 10.38
C ASN A 49 -8.15 -9.08 10.25
N VAL A 50 -8.52 -9.84 11.28
CA VAL A 50 -9.68 -10.75 11.21
C VAL A 50 -11.00 -10.00 11.42
N ILE A 51 -11.06 -9.08 12.39
CA ILE A 51 -12.33 -8.46 12.81
C ILE A 51 -12.48 -7.03 12.28
N THR A 52 -11.45 -6.21 12.48
CA THR A 52 -11.55 -4.76 12.24
C THR A 52 -11.88 -4.37 10.80
N PRO A 53 -11.37 -5.05 9.76
CA PRO A 53 -11.68 -4.68 8.38
C PRO A 53 -13.14 -4.94 8.04
N PHE A 54 -13.69 -6.06 8.49
CA PHE A 54 -14.98 -6.58 8.02
C PHE A 54 -16.16 -6.24 8.93
N LYS A 55 -15.94 -5.66 10.11
CA LYS A 55 -17.02 -5.29 11.07
C LYS A 55 -18.13 -4.38 10.53
N HIS A 56 -17.92 -3.76 9.38
CA HIS A 56 -18.89 -2.89 8.73
C HIS A 56 -19.83 -3.66 7.80
N GLN A 57 -19.45 -4.86 7.36
CA GLN A 57 -20.26 -5.74 6.51
C GLN A 57 -21.50 -6.25 7.25
N PHE A 58 -21.40 -6.36 8.58
CA PHE A 58 -22.49 -6.83 9.45
C PHE A 58 -23.20 -5.71 10.21
N ALA A 59 -22.71 -4.47 10.07
CA ALA A 59 -23.29 -3.35 10.80
C ALA A 59 -24.61 -2.92 10.13
N LYS A 60 -25.57 -2.51 10.96
CA LYS A 60 -26.82 -1.93 10.52
C LYS A 60 -26.57 -0.74 9.59
N LEU A 61 -27.37 -0.63 8.53
CA LEU A 61 -27.37 0.52 7.65
C LEU A 61 -28.54 1.45 7.95
N ASN A 62 -28.31 2.76 7.87
CA ASN A 62 -29.36 3.76 7.94
C ASN A 62 -30.15 3.85 6.62
N SER A 63 -31.17 4.70 6.56
CA SER A 63 -31.97 4.94 5.36
C SER A 63 -31.18 5.43 4.14
N LYS A 64 -29.98 6.00 4.36
CA LYS A 64 -29.05 6.45 3.31
C LYS A 64 -28.03 5.38 2.89
N LYS A 65 -28.18 4.14 3.38
CA LYS A 65 -27.25 3.02 3.16
C LYS A 65 -25.85 3.25 3.73
N GLU A 66 -25.75 4.03 4.81
CA GLU A 66 -24.50 4.27 5.54
C GLU A 66 -24.51 3.49 6.85
N VAL A 67 -23.32 3.11 7.34
CA VAL A 67 -23.19 2.36 8.60
C VAL A 67 -23.70 3.18 9.78
N GLU A 68 -24.74 2.68 10.43
CA GLU A 68 -25.33 3.29 11.61
C GLU A 68 -24.41 3.11 12.82
N LYS A 69 -24.23 4.19 13.59
CA LYS A 69 -23.44 4.20 14.81
C LYS A 69 -24.20 4.87 15.95
N VAL A 70 -24.26 4.19 17.09
CA VAL A 70 -24.78 4.73 18.35
C VAL A 70 -23.60 4.85 19.32
N ASN A 71 -23.38 6.04 19.87
CA ASN A 71 -22.23 6.36 20.73
C ASN A 71 -20.87 5.96 20.10
N GLY A 72 -20.74 6.14 18.78
CA GLY A 72 -19.53 5.79 18.02
C GLY A 72 -19.29 4.28 17.80
N LYS A 73 -20.18 3.40 18.29
CA LYS A 73 -20.12 1.95 18.09
C LYS A 73 -21.08 1.51 16.96
N HIS A 74 -20.70 0.49 16.20
CA HIS A 74 -21.58 -0.13 15.21
C HIS A 74 -22.74 -0.84 15.92
N VAL A 75 -23.93 -0.78 15.32
CA VAL A 75 -25.11 -1.55 15.75
C VAL A 75 -25.20 -2.81 14.89
N TYR A 76 -25.59 -3.93 15.50
CA TYR A 76 -25.74 -5.22 14.81
C TYR A 76 -27.15 -5.77 15.05
N GLU A 77 -27.88 -6.06 13.97
CA GLU A 77 -29.30 -6.46 14.03
C GLU A 77 -29.47 -7.95 14.29
N ARG A 78 -28.47 -8.76 13.93
CA ARG A 78 -28.44 -10.20 14.15
C ARG A 78 -27.16 -10.62 14.84
N ASP A 79 -27.19 -11.86 15.30
CA ASP A 79 -26.01 -12.58 15.73
C ASP A 79 -25.17 -12.96 14.51
N ILE A 80 -23.85 -12.90 14.67
CA ILE A 80 -22.86 -13.08 13.60
C ILE A 80 -21.95 -14.22 13.98
N GLU A 81 -21.78 -15.22 13.11
CA GLU A 81 -20.83 -16.29 13.41
C GLU A 81 -19.39 -15.77 13.24
N PHE A 82 -18.49 -16.14 14.15
CA PHE A 82 -17.06 -15.81 14.01
C PHE A 82 -16.50 -16.32 12.67
N GLN A 83 -16.99 -17.47 12.21
CA GLN A 83 -16.64 -18.04 10.91
C GLN A 83 -16.91 -17.07 9.74
N GLU A 84 -17.94 -16.23 9.81
CA GLU A 84 -18.22 -15.23 8.76
C GLU A 84 -17.08 -14.21 8.63
N TYR A 85 -16.57 -13.69 9.76
CA TYR A 85 -15.40 -12.81 9.77
C TYR A 85 -14.16 -13.51 9.20
N TYR A 86 -13.94 -14.75 9.63
CA TYR A 86 -12.79 -15.53 9.17
C TYR A 86 -12.87 -15.85 7.67
N ASN A 87 -14.07 -16.12 7.14
CA ASN A 87 -14.30 -16.33 5.72
C ASN A 87 -13.93 -15.09 4.89
N PHE A 88 -14.32 -13.88 5.33
CA PHE A 88 -13.90 -12.63 4.68
C PHE A 88 -12.37 -12.47 4.69
N PHE A 89 -11.75 -12.73 5.85
CA PHE A 89 -10.29 -12.66 5.98
C PHE A 89 -9.59 -13.61 5.00
N ILE A 90 -9.96 -14.90 4.99
CA ILE A 90 -9.35 -15.90 4.11
C ILE A 90 -9.60 -15.59 2.64
N ASN A 91 -10.82 -15.19 2.28
CA ASN A 91 -11.16 -14.87 0.89
C ASN A 91 -10.37 -13.65 0.38
N GLU A 92 -10.14 -12.63 1.21
CA GLU A 92 -9.23 -11.54 0.86
C GLU A 92 -7.80 -12.06 0.64
N ARG A 93 -7.28 -12.92 1.55
CA ARG A 93 -5.91 -13.44 1.47
C ARG A 93 -5.64 -14.37 0.29
N LYS A 94 -6.66 -15.06 -0.24
CA LYS A 94 -6.53 -15.88 -1.46
C LYS A 94 -6.01 -15.09 -2.67
N SER A 95 -6.29 -13.79 -2.74
CA SER A 95 -5.82 -12.91 -3.82
C SER A 95 -4.36 -12.49 -3.70
N TYR A 96 -3.76 -12.60 -2.50
CA TYR A 96 -2.46 -11.97 -2.21
C TYR A 96 -1.32 -12.59 -3.01
N PRO A 97 -1.21 -13.93 -3.18
CA PRO A 97 -0.13 -14.52 -3.97
C PRO A 97 -0.10 -14.03 -5.42
N ILE A 98 -1.26 -13.95 -6.09
CA ILE A 98 -1.36 -13.48 -7.48
C ILE A 98 -0.99 -11.99 -7.56
N ILE A 99 -1.54 -11.18 -6.64
CA ILE A 99 -1.21 -9.75 -6.55
C ILE A 99 0.28 -9.53 -6.34
N ILE A 100 0.92 -10.27 -5.43
CA ILE A 100 2.37 -10.17 -5.15
C ILE A 100 3.16 -10.54 -6.40
N THR A 101 2.83 -11.65 -7.05
CA THR A 101 3.53 -12.11 -8.26
C THR A 101 3.52 -11.04 -9.35
N ASN A 102 2.35 -10.47 -9.63
CA ASN A 102 2.19 -9.41 -10.62
C ASN A 102 2.90 -8.09 -10.23
N ILE A 103 2.97 -7.79 -8.93
CA ILE A 103 3.73 -6.63 -8.43
C ILE A 103 5.23 -6.85 -8.59
N LEU A 104 5.74 -8.04 -8.27
CA LEU A 104 7.16 -8.37 -8.38
C LEU A 104 7.62 -8.32 -9.84
N ASP A 105 6.84 -8.90 -10.75
CA ASP A 105 7.03 -8.81 -12.20
C ASP A 105 7.14 -7.34 -12.66
N PHE A 106 6.19 -6.49 -12.26
CA PHE A 106 6.28 -5.06 -12.52
C PHE A 106 7.52 -4.41 -11.90
N GLU A 107 7.84 -4.70 -10.63
CA GLU A 107 8.98 -4.11 -9.91
C GLU A 107 10.30 -4.40 -10.64
N ILE A 108 10.49 -5.62 -11.16
CA ILE A 108 11.67 -6.01 -11.93
C ILE A 108 11.81 -5.12 -13.16
N HIS A 109 10.79 -5.10 -14.03
CA HIS A 109 10.84 -4.30 -15.26
C HIS A 109 10.98 -2.80 -14.98
N PHE A 110 10.25 -2.28 -13.99
CA PHE A 110 10.31 -0.86 -13.64
C PHE A 110 11.70 -0.46 -13.14
N LYS A 111 12.28 -1.22 -12.21
CA LYS A 111 13.60 -0.93 -11.67
C LYS A 111 14.68 -1.04 -12.74
N THR A 112 14.68 -2.12 -13.51
CA THR A 112 15.69 -2.33 -14.56
C THR A 112 15.61 -1.26 -15.64
N SER A 113 14.41 -0.90 -16.12
CA SER A 113 14.25 0.17 -17.10
C SER A 113 14.70 1.53 -16.58
N VAL A 114 14.37 1.88 -15.33
CA VAL A 114 14.83 3.15 -14.74
C VAL A 114 16.35 3.14 -14.55
N ALA A 115 16.91 2.10 -13.94
CA ALA A 115 18.34 2.01 -13.67
C ALA A 115 19.17 2.07 -14.96
N TYR A 116 18.81 1.27 -15.97
CA TYR A 116 19.50 1.27 -17.26
C TYR A 116 19.51 2.66 -17.91
N ASN A 117 18.34 3.30 -18.00
CA ASN A 117 18.22 4.60 -18.64
C ASN A 117 18.96 5.69 -17.87
N VAL A 118 18.94 5.65 -16.53
CA VAL A 118 19.69 6.61 -15.71
C VAL A 118 21.19 6.40 -15.89
N LEU A 119 21.68 5.17 -15.75
CA LEU A 119 23.11 4.88 -15.80
C LEU A 119 23.74 5.21 -17.16
N THR A 120 23.06 4.85 -18.24
CA THR A 120 23.59 5.03 -19.61
C THR A 120 23.51 6.46 -20.10
N ASN A 121 22.53 7.26 -19.66
CA ASN A 121 22.35 8.64 -20.16
C ASN A 121 22.98 9.71 -19.27
N TYR A 122 23.17 9.43 -17.99
CA TYR A 122 23.90 10.32 -17.09
C TYR A 122 25.36 9.89 -16.89
N GLU A 123 25.79 8.81 -17.56
CA GLU A 123 27.17 8.28 -17.56
C GLU A 123 27.74 8.12 -16.14
N ILE A 124 26.92 7.60 -15.22
CA ILE A 124 27.29 7.47 -13.80
C ILE A 124 28.22 6.26 -13.63
N GLN A 125 29.48 6.52 -13.28
CA GLN A 125 30.55 5.55 -13.09
C GLN A 125 31.10 5.53 -11.66
N ASP A 126 30.85 6.58 -10.87
CA ASP A 126 31.33 6.69 -9.50
C ASP A 126 30.31 7.31 -8.53
N SER A 127 30.64 7.28 -7.23
CA SER A 127 29.79 7.80 -6.16
C SER A 127 29.56 9.32 -6.25
N ASN A 128 30.53 10.09 -6.73
CA ASN A 128 30.42 11.55 -6.83
C ASN A 128 29.42 11.92 -7.94
N GLN A 129 29.49 11.23 -9.08
CA GLN A 129 28.55 11.41 -10.17
C GLN A 129 27.13 10.99 -9.77
N LEU A 130 27.00 9.90 -9.00
CA LEU A 130 25.71 9.47 -8.45
C LEU A 130 25.16 10.51 -7.47
N GLU A 131 26.00 11.06 -6.59
CA GLU A 131 25.60 12.11 -5.66
C GLU A 131 25.13 13.37 -6.39
N LEU A 132 25.90 13.82 -7.39
CA LEU A 132 25.54 14.96 -8.24
C LEU A 132 24.24 14.73 -9.01
N PHE A 133 23.99 13.50 -9.48
CA PHE A 133 22.73 13.13 -10.10
C PHE A 133 21.56 13.28 -9.11
N LEU A 134 21.68 12.76 -7.89
CA LEU A 134 20.64 12.89 -6.87
C LEU A 134 20.38 14.37 -6.48
N ASP A 135 21.44 15.19 -6.44
CA ASP A 135 21.29 16.64 -6.21
C ASP A 135 20.54 17.34 -7.34
N LYS A 136 20.78 16.95 -8.60
CA LYS A 136 19.99 17.45 -9.74
C LYS A 136 18.51 17.06 -9.62
N LEU A 137 18.20 15.87 -9.10
CA LEU A 137 16.80 15.47 -8.85
C LEU A 137 16.14 16.34 -7.77
N ASN A 138 16.89 16.73 -6.72
CA ASN A 138 16.38 17.60 -5.67
C ASN A 138 15.90 18.96 -6.21
N LEU A 139 16.57 19.51 -7.22
CA LEU A 139 16.15 20.76 -7.87
C LEU A 139 14.77 20.67 -8.54
N LYS A 140 14.34 19.45 -8.91
CA LYS A 140 13.06 19.23 -9.60
C LYS A 140 11.86 19.38 -8.67
N PHE A 141 12.04 19.26 -7.36
CA PHE A 141 10.95 19.38 -6.39
C PHE A 141 10.25 20.75 -6.42
N ALA A 142 10.99 21.83 -6.70
CA ALA A 142 10.40 23.17 -6.82
C ALA A 142 9.32 23.22 -7.91
N PHE A 143 9.55 22.54 -9.05
CA PHE A 143 8.61 22.49 -10.17
C PHE A 143 7.43 21.55 -9.92
N LEU A 144 7.56 20.60 -8.98
CA LEU A 144 6.51 19.65 -8.63
C LEU A 144 5.47 20.23 -7.65
N THR A 145 5.72 21.42 -7.08
CA THR A 145 4.81 22.12 -6.15
C THR A 145 3.45 22.46 -6.75
N SER A 146 3.39 22.66 -8.07
CA SER A 146 2.13 22.87 -8.81
C SER A 146 1.30 21.59 -8.96
N LYS A 147 1.94 20.41 -8.89
CA LYS A 147 1.32 19.11 -9.17
C LYS A 147 1.01 18.31 -7.91
N TYR A 148 1.82 18.44 -6.86
CA TYR A 148 1.71 17.63 -5.65
C TYR A 148 1.61 18.47 -4.38
N LYS A 149 0.92 17.91 -3.37
CA LYS A 149 0.83 18.53 -2.04
C LYS A 149 2.22 18.64 -1.39
N LYS A 150 2.44 19.71 -0.62
CA LYS A 150 3.68 19.99 0.11
C LYS A 150 4.25 18.78 0.86
N ASN A 151 3.43 18.09 1.66
CA ASN A 151 3.88 16.93 2.44
C ASN A 151 4.38 15.77 1.55
N ARG A 152 3.82 15.60 0.34
CA ARG A 152 4.31 14.58 -0.60
C ARG A 152 5.69 14.96 -1.13
N ILE A 153 5.88 16.24 -1.47
CA ILE A 153 7.16 16.75 -1.98
C ILE A 153 8.23 16.63 -0.91
N GLU A 154 7.92 17.02 0.33
CA GLU A 154 8.81 16.85 1.48
C GLU A 154 9.20 15.39 1.68
N HIS A 155 8.23 14.47 1.65
CA HIS A 155 8.51 13.04 1.76
C HIS A 155 9.39 12.50 0.62
N MET A 156 9.16 12.94 -0.63
CA MET A 156 10.00 12.55 -1.78
C MET A 156 11.42 13.12 -1.66
N SER A 157 11.59 14.38 -1.22
CA SER A 157 12.91 14.97 -1.00
C SER A 157 13.66 14.26 0.13
N ASN A 158 12.99 13.92 1.22
CA ASN A 158 13.58 13.14 2.30
C ASN A 158 14.07 11.76 1.83
N ARG A 159 13.38 11.13 0.86
CA ARG A 159 13.85 9.88 0.23
C ARG A 159 15.12 10.07 -0.59
N ILE A 160 15.18 11.10 -1.44
CA ILE A 160 16.41 11.40 -2.19
C ILE A 160 17.58 11.67 -1.24
N ASN A 161 17.35 12.45 -0.17
CA ASN A 161 18.38 12.73 0.83
C ASN A 161 18.80 11.48 1.62
N ALA A 162 17.90 10.52 1.84
CA ALA A 162 18.24 9.24 2.44
C ALA A 162 19.09 8.38 1.47
N LEU A 163 18.72 8.34 0.19
CA LEU A 163 19.49 7.63 -0.84
C LEU A 163 20.93 8.15 -0.94
N LYS A 164 21.15 9.47 -0.83
CA LYS A 164 22.51 10.06 -0.80
C LYS A 164 23.37 9.45 0.32
N LYS A 165 22.80 9.27 1.50
CA LYS A 165 23.50 8.67 2.66
C LYS A 165 23.79 7.18 2.48
N ASP A 166 23.05 6.53 1.58
CA ASP A 166 23.14 5.10 1.34
C ASP A 166 24.09 4.74 0.19
N ILE A 167 24.59 5.71 -0.59
CA ILE A 167 25.51 5.48 -1.74
C ILE A 167 26.67 4.56 -1.32
N PHE A 168 27.34 4.87 -0.21
CA PHE A 168 28.52 4.15 0.26
C PHE A 168 28.20 2.82 0.97
N LYS A 169 26.92 2.42 1.07
CA LYS A 169 26.53 1.12 1.64
C LYS A 169 26.59 -0.02 0.63
N TYR A 170 26.76 0.27 -0.65
CA TYR A 170 26.71 -0.73 -1.71
C TYR A 170 28.05 -0.81 -2.46
N ALA A 171 28.35 -2.01 -2.97
CA ALA A 171 29.61 -2.28 -3.66
C ALA A 171 29.71 -1.56 -5.02
N ASP A 172 28.59 -1.38 -5.71
CA ASP A 172 28.51 -0.73 -7.01
C ASP A 172 27.13 -0.07 -7.23
N VAL A 173 27.03 0.67 -8.33
CA VAL A 173 25.82 1.42 -8.70
C VAL A 173 24.64 0.52 -9.10
N TYR A 174 24.89 -0.68 -9.65
CA TYR A 174 23.82 -1.62 -9.97
C TYR A 174 23.17 -2.15 -8.69
N CYS A 175 23.98 -2.52 -7.70
CA CYS A 175 23.53 -2.90 -6.37
C CYS A 175 22.72 -1.77 -5.70
N PHE A 176 23.17 -0.52 -5.83
CA PHE A 176 22.45 0.64 -5.30
C PHE A 176 21.03 0.77 -5.89
N PHE A 177 20.87 0.69 -7.22
CA PHE A 177 19.56 0.78 -7.87
C PHE A 177 18.67 -0.44 -7.59
N ASP A 178 19.22 -1.66 -7.60
CA ASP A 178 18.48 -2.89 -7.33
C ASP A 178 17.82 -2.88 -5.93
N ARG A 179 18.59 -2.40 -4.93
CA ARG A 179 18.17 -2.38 -3.52
C ARG A 179 17.20 -1.26 -3.17
N MET A 180 16.95 -0.31 -4.07
CA MET A 180 15.93 0.73 -3.87
C MET A 180 14.55 0.12 -3.65
N SER A 181 13.75 0.69 -2.74
CA SER A 181 12.33 0.32 -2.67
C SER A 181 11.59 0.80 -3.92
N LEU A 182 10.45 0.18 -4.25
CA LEU A 182 9.61 0.67 -5.35
C LEU A 182 9.21 2.15 -5.16
N GLY A 183 9.03 2.59 -3.91
CA GLY A 183 8.73 3.99 -3.60
C GLY A 183 9.91 4.94 -3.89
N ASP A 184 11.15 4.50 -3.69
CA ASP A 184 12.35 5.28 -4.01
C ASP A 184 12.56 5.34 -5.51
N MET A 185 12.41 4.21 -6.20
CA MET A 185 12.49 4.15 -7.66
C MET A 185 11.43 5.04 -8.33
N LEU A 186 10.19 5.03 -7.82
CA LEU A 186 9.14 5.94 -8.29
C LEU A 186 9.49 7.41 -8.03
N THR A 187 10.14 7.70 -6.90
CA THR A 187 10.57 9.06 -6.58
C THR A 187 11.64 9.54 -7.56
N VAL A 188 12.67 8.71 -7.81
CA VAL A 188 13.69 8.97 -8.84
C VAL A 188 13.02 9.22 -10.19
N PHE A 189 12.20 8.28 -10.66
CA PHE A 189 11.49 8.40 -11.93
C PHE A 189 10.66 9.69 -12.04
N THR A 190 9.92 10.05 -11.00
CA THR A 190 9.07 11.25 -10.97
C THR A 190 9.88 12.55 -11.06
N CYS A 191 11.14 12.54 -10.61
CA CYS A 191 12.04 13.69 -10.69
C CYS A 191 12.87 13.76 -11.97
N LEU A 192 12.90 12.72 -12.79
CA LEU A 192 13.56 12.78 -14.10
C LEU A 192 12.89 13.83 -15.01
N ASP A 193 13.64 14.35 -15.97
CA ASP A 193 13.06 15.21 -17.01
C ASP A 193 12.10 14.43 -17.92
N ASN A 194 11.23 15.17 -18.61
CA ASN A 194 10.18 14.58 -19.45
C ASN A 194 10.74 13.66 -20.55
N SER A 195 11.93 13.97 -21.09
CA SER A 195 12.53 13.16 -22.15
C SER A 195 12.93 11.78 -21.63
N MET A 196 13.54 11.74 -20.45
CA MET A 196 13.94 10.52 -19.78
C MET A 196 12.74 9.70 -19.29
N GLN A 197 11.74 10.38 -18.70
CA GLN A 197 10.49 9.72 -18.29
C GLN A 197 9.79 9.06 -19.47
N ASN A 198 9.71 9.75 -20.61
CA ASN A 198 9.09 9.21 -21.82
C ASN A 198 9.86 8.01 -22.35
N ARG A 199 11.21 8.05 -22.37
CA ARG A 199 12.02 6.90 -22.81
C ARG A 199 11.76 5.66 -21.96
N ILE A 200 11.85 5.79 -20.63
CA ILE A 200 11.56 4.70 -19.69
C ILE A 200 10.11 4.20 -19.87
N PHE A 201 9.15 5.11 -20.04
CA PHE A 201 7.75 4.74 -20.27
C PHE A 201 7.54 3.95 -21.57
N GLN A 202 8.27 4.28 -22.64
CA GLN A 202 8.23 3.49 -23.87
C GLN A 202 8.85 2.10 -23.69
N ASP A 203 9.91 1.96 -22.90
CA ASP A 203 10.46 0.64 -22.57
C ASP A 203 9.43 -0.20 -21.81
N LEU A 204 8.75 0.37 -20.82
CA LEU A 204 7.68 -0.30 -20.09
C LEU A 204 6.48 -0.65 -20.97
N LYS A 205 6.19 0.15 -22.00
CA LYS A 205 5.13 -0.14 -22.97
C LYS A 205 5.43 -1.41 -23.78
N LYS A 206 6.71 -1.66 -24.13
CA LYS A 206 7.14 -2.92 -24.79
C LYS A 206 6.87 -4.14 -23.91
N PHE A 207 7.03 -4.01 -22.60
CA PHE A 207 6.76 -5.07 -21.62
C PHE A 207 5.31 -5.10 -21.13
N GLN A 208 4.41 -4.28 -21.70
CA GLN A 208 3.02 -4.15 -21.25
C GLN A 208 2.87 -3.75 -19.76
N MET A 209 3.86 -3.02 -19.22
CA MET A 209 3.93 -2.61 -17.81
C MET A 209 3.38 -1.20 -17.54
N THR A 210 2.53 -0.67 -18.41
CA THR A 210 1.98 0.70 -18.28
C THR A 210 0.60 0.76 -17.64
N PHE A 211 0.03 -0.36 -17.20
CA PHE A 211 -1.34 -0.44 -16.67
C PHE A 211 -2.40 0.12 -17.64
N ASN A 212 -2.19 -0.07 -18.94
CA ASN A 212 -3.07 0.40 -20.02
C ASN A 212 -3.32 1.91 -20.01
N VAL A 213 -2.33 2.69 -19.58
CA VAL A 213 -2.33 4.16 -19.76
C VAL A 213 -1.33 4.54 -20.85
N ASP A 214 -1.56 5.68 -21.49
CA ASP A 214 -0.70 6.20 -22.58
C ASP A 214 0.09 7.45 -22.19
N LYS A 215 -0.13 8.00 -20.99
CA LYS A 215 0.50 9.23 -20.52
C LYS A 215 1.30 8.98 -19.25
N VAL A 216 2.52 9.52 -19.20
CA VAL A 216 3.42 9.43 -18.04
C VAL A 216 2.77 9.92 -16.74
N PRO A 217 2.03 11.05 -16.68
CA PRO A 217 1.36 11.48 -15.46
C PRO A 217 0.37 10.43 -14.91
N ASP A 218 -0.43 9.81 -15.79
CA ASP A 218 -1.40 8.78 -15.41
C ASP A 218 -0.68 7.52 -14.92
N PHE A 219 0.43 7.16 -15.57
CA PHE A 219 1.30 6.06 -15.16
C PHE A 219 1.86 6.29 -13.76
N ILE A 220 2.44 7.47 -13.48
CA ILE A 220 2.95 7.82 -12.15
C ILE A 220 1.84 7.68 -11.09
N ASP A 221 0.63 8.15 -11.37
CA ASP A 221 -0.50 8.02 -10.46
C ASP A 221 -0.95 6.57 -10.22
N LYS A 222 -0.79 5.70 -11.22
CA LYS A 222 -0.98 4.25 -11.10
C LYS A 222 0.09 3.63 -10.22
N VAL A 223 1.37 3.94 -10.43
CA VAL A 223 2.46 3.40 -9.61
C VAL A 223 2.40 3.90 -8.17
N PHE A 224 1.97 5.14 -7.90
CA PHE A 224 1.68 5.58 -6.52
C PHE A 224 0.61 4.73 -5.83
N CYS A 225 -0.43 4.34 -6.57
CA CYS A 225 -1.45 3.41 -6.07
C CYS A 225 -0.85 2.03 -5.80
N LEU A 226 -0.02 1.55 -6.73
CA LEU A 226 0.66 0.26 -6.65
C LEU A 226 1.56 0.17 -5.42
N VAL A 227 2.37 1.20 -5.12
CA VAL A 227 3.22 1.26 -3.92
C VAL A 227 2.41 1.05 -2.64
N SER A 228 1.22 1.63 -2.58
CA SER A 228 0.33 1.52 -1.41
C SER A 228 -0.25 0.11 -1.27
N ILE A 229 -0.65 -0.51 -2.39
CA ILE A 229 -1.14 -1.90 -2.44
C ILE A 229 -0.02 -2.88 -2.10
N ARG A 230 1.15 -2.71 -2.72
CA ARG A 230 2.36 -3.51 -2.48
C ARG A 230 2.72 -3.54 -1.01
N ASN A 231 2.84 -2.37 -0.37
CA ASN A 231 3.16 -2.30 1.05
C ASN A 231 2.07 -2.92 1.92
N CYS A 232 0.80 -2.75 1.56
CA CYS A 232 -0.31 -3.38 2.28
C CYS A 232 -0.21 -4.91 2.24
N VAL A 233 -0.08 -5.48 1.06
CA VAL A 233 -0.06 -6.94 0.85
C VAL A 233 1.22 -7.58 1.38
N MET A 234 2.39 -6.99 1.14
CA MET A 234 3.69 -7.50 1.64
C MET A 234 3.79 -7.50 3.17
N HIS A 235 3.09 -6.58 3.84
CA HIS A 235 2.99 -6.56 5.31
C HIS A 235 1.78 -7.32 5.84
N CYS A 236 1.10 -8.11 5.00
CA CYS A 236 -0.09 -8.90 5.35
C CYS A 236 -1.25 -8.07 5.95
N ASN A 237 -1.27 -6.75 5.70
CA ASN A 237 -2.34 -5.85 6.13
C ASN A 237 -3.57 -6.04 5.24
N SER A 238 -4.75 -5.62 5.71
CA SER A 238 -5.99 -5.78 4.96
C SER A 238 -6.18 -4.77 3.82
N LEU A 239 -6.51 -5.30 2.63
CA LEU A 239 -6.86 -4.50 1.45
C LEU A 239 -8.17 -3.74 1.69
N GLU A 240 -9.12 -4.33 2.40
CA GLU A 240 -10.37 -3.68 2.79
C GLU A 240 -10.11 -2.40 3.62
N ILE A 241 -9.14 -2.43 4.55
CA ILE A 241 -8.72 -1.23 5.27
C ILE A 241 -8.08 -0.21 4.32
N LEU A 242 -7.17 -0.63 3.45
CA LEU A 242 -6.50 0.26 2.48
C LEU A 242 -7.51 0.97 1.57
N ILE A 243 -8.48 0.22 1.05
CA ILE A 243 -9.54 0.71 0.18
C ILE A 243 -10.41 1.69 0.94
N ARG A 244 -10.88 1.34 2.15
CA ARG A 244 -11.89 2.15 2.85
C ARG A 244 -11.34 3.41 3.51
N PHE A 245 -10.14 3.38 4.06
CA PHE A 245 -9.62 4.46 4.89
C PHE A 245 -8.55 5.27 4.16
N TYR A 246 -8.72 6.60 4.15
CA TYR A 246 -7.65 7.51 3.74
C TYR A 246 -6.58 7.59 4.83
N ASN A 247 -7.00 7.73 6.08
CA ASN A 247 -6.13 7.70 7.25
C ASN A 247 -6.71 6.74 8.31
N PRO A 248 -6.12 5.55 8.49
CA PRO A 248 -6.58 4.60 9.49
C PRO A 248 -6.54 5.13 10.93
N LYS A 249 -5.61 6.06 11.25
CA LYS A 249 -5.44 6.62 12.60
C LYS A 249 -6.60 7.52 13.01
N THR A 250 -7.12 8.31 12.08
CA THR A 250 -8.26 9.21 12.31
C THR A 250 -9.60 8.59 11.91
N HIS A 251 -9.59 7.35 11.42
CA HIS A 251 -10.76 6.68 10.83
C HIS A 251 -11.41 7.46 9.68
N GLU A 252 -10.64 8.34 9.01
CA GLU A 252 -11.11 9.12 7.88
C GLU A 252 -11.34 8.20 6.68
N LEU A 253 -12.58 8.20 6.18
CA LEU A 253 -12.98 7.39 5.02
C LEU A 253 -12.46 8.00 3.73
N ARG A 254 -12.06 7.12 2.82
CA ARG A 254 -11.62 7.47 1.48
C ARG A 254 -12.83 7.85 0.62
N LYS A 255 -12.67 8.88 -0.23
CA LYS A 255 -13.70 9.28 -1.21
C LYS A 255 -14.00 8.15 -2.20
N ILE A 256 -15.21 8.15 -2.78
CA ILE A 256 -15.67 7.11 -3.72
C ILE A 256 -14.72 6.99 -4.92
N SER A 257 -14.26 8.10 -5.50
CA SER A 257 -13.31 8.11 -6.62
C SER A 257 -12.00 7.39 -6.28
N ASP A 258 -11.45 7.68 -5.10
CA ASP A 258 -10.22 7.08 -4.62
C ASP A 258 -10.42 5.58 -4.30
N ARG A 259 -11.57 5.19 -3.73
CA ARG A 259 -11.92 3.76 -3.54
C ARG A 259 -11.92 3.02 -4.86
N LYS A 260 -12.57 3.58 -5.89
CA LYS A 260 -12.60 3.00 -7.25
C LYS A 260 -11.19 2.87 -7.83
N LYS A 261 -10.31 3.85 -7.60
CA LYS A 261 -8.91 3.78 -8.03
C LYS A 261 -8.18 2.54 -7.47
N TYR A 262 -8.31 2.29 -6.17
CA TYR A 262 -7.70 1.10 -5.54
C TYR A 262 -8.34 -0.21 -6.03
N LEU A 263 -9.68 -0.27 -6.08
CA LEU A 263 -10.40 -1.46 -6.54
C LEU A 263 -10.01 -1.85 -7.98
N ASN A 264 -9.93 -0.88 -8.88
CA ASN A 264 -9.54 -1.14 -10.27
C ASN A 264 -8.10 -1.65 -10.37
N MET A 265 -7.18 -1.07 -9.60
CA MET A 265 -5.80 -1.54 -9.59
C MET A 265 -5.69 -2.96 -9.02
N ILE A 266 -6.36 -3.24 -7.90
CA ILE A 266 -6.38 -4.59 -7.29
C ILE A 266 -6.99 -5.60 -8.27
N LYS A 267 -8.07 -5.24 -8.96
CA LYS A 267 -8.67 -6.10 -9.99
C LYS A 267 -7.67 -6.43 -11.10
N ASN A 268 -6.94 -5.43 -11.60
CA ASN A 268 -5.91 -5.64 -12.63
C ASN A 268 -4.76 -6.54 -12.13
N LEU A 269 -4.36 -6.40 -10.86
CA LEU A 269 -3.30 -7.19 -10.25
C LEU A 269 -3.75 -8.60 -9.85
N ASN A 270 -5.05 -8.87 -9.77
CA ASN A 270 -5.61 -10.16 -9.39
C ASN A 270 -6.00 -11.01 -10.62
N ILE A 271 -5.39 -10.74 -11.77
CA ILE A 271 -5.52 -11.55 -12.98
C ILE A 271 -4.27 -12.41 -13.05
N GLU A 272 -4.45 -13.72 -13.17
CA GLU A 272 -3.33 -14.63 -13.42
C GLU A 272 -2.76 -14.31 -14.81
N LYS A 273 -1.51 -13.86 -14.85
CA LYS A 273 -0.79 -13.68 -16.10
C LYS A 273 -0.25 -15.04 -16.50
N THR A 274 -0.64 -15.54 -17.67
CA THR A 274 0.14 -16.56 -18.35
C THR A 274 1.46 -15.90 -18.70
N HIS A 275 2.51 -16.18 -17.92
CA HIS A 275 3.86 -15.96 -18.43
C HIS A 275 3.96 -16.91 -19.62
N ASP A 276 3.87 -16.36 -20.83
CA ASP A 276 4.14 -17.14 -22.04
C ASP A 276 5.49 -17.82 -21.80
N GLN A 277 5.46 -19.16 -21.75
CA GLN A 277 6.65 -19.98 -21.79
C GLN A 277 7.33 -19.65 -23.12
N SER A 278 8.23 -18.67 -23.08
CA SER A 278 9.07 -18.25 -24.18
C SER A 278 10.41 -18.96 -24.06
#